data_AF-A0AAE2YDU1-F1
#
_entry.id   AF-A0AAE2YDU1-F1
#
_cell.length_a   1.000
_cell.length_b   1.000
_cell.length_c   1.000
_cell.angle_alpha   90.00
_cell.angle_beta   90.00
_cell.angle_gamma   90.00
#
_symmetry.space_group_name_H-M   'P 1'
#
loop_
_entity.id
_entity.type
_entity.pdbx_description
1 polymer ?
#
loop_
_entity_poly.entity_id
_entity_poly.type
_entity_poly.pdbx_seq_one_letter_code
_entity_poly.pdbx_strand_id
1 'polypeptide(L)'
;MSGILTFGLAILISLLSACGLYVSARFLAPKGKKSKEKLMVYACGENYPAEKFQFRLQLFYYAVFFTILETAGFIIFTSAFANPLYGGIFVIFATIAAVLVLYRR
;
A
#
# COMPACT_ATOMS: atom_id res chain seq x y z
N MET A 1 -21.36 22.92 2.11
CA MET A 1 -21.01 21.86 1.15
C MET A 1 -21.04 20.53 1.90
N SER A 2 -21.76 19.50 1.45
CA SER A 2 -21.79 18.20 2.14
C SER A 2 -20.37 17.62 2.24
N GLY A 3 -19.99 17.04 3.38
CA GLY A 3 -18.65 16.50 3.61
C GLY A 3 -18.23 15.43 2.58
N ILE A 4 -19.20 14.65 2.08
CA ILE A 4 -18.98 13.66 1.01
C ILE A 4 -18.58 14.33 -0.30
N LEU A 5 -19.21 15.46 -0.63
CA LEU A 5 -18.92 16.22 -1.85
C LEU A 5 -17.53 16.86 -1.77
N THR A 6 -17.15 17.40 -0.60
CA THR A 6 -15.79 17.93 -0.38
C THR A 6 -14.73 16.84 -0.50
N PHE A 7 -14.97 15.65 0.08
CA PHE A 7 -14.04 14.52 -0.01
C PHE A 7 -13.89 14.01 -1.46
N GLY A 8 -15.01 13.85 -2.17
CA GLY A 8 -15.00 13.46 -3.58
C GLY A 8 -14.24 14.45 -4.46
N LEU A 9 -14.44 15.76 -4.25
CA LEU A 9 -13.69 16.80 -4.96
C LEU A 9 -12.19 16.75 -4.64
N ALA A 10 -11.80 16.52 -3.38
CA ALA A 10 -10.40 16.43 -3.00
C ALA A 10 -9.67 15.27 -3.71
N ILE A 11 -10.29 14.09 -3.77
CA ILE A 11 -9.75 12.94 -4.52
C ILE A 11 -9.65 13.27 -6.01
N LEU A 12 -10.71 13.84 -6.58
CA LEU A 12 -10.74 14.19 -8.01
C LEU A 12 -9.62 15.16 -8.37
N ILE A 13 -9.47 16.24 -7.61
CA ILE A 13 -8.43 17.26 -7.82
C ILE A 13 -7.04 16.63 -7.68
N SER A 14 -6.84 15.77 -6.66
CA SER A 14 -5.56 15.07 -6.44
C SER A 14 -5.21 14.12 -7.59
N LEU A 15 -6.20 13.42 -8.13
CA LEU A 15 -5.99 12.51 -9.26
C LEU A 15 -5.72 13.29 -10.55
N LEU A 16 -6.49 14.35 -10.80
CA LEU A 16 -6.30 15.21 -11.96
C LEU A 16 -4.94 15.92 -11.93
N SER A 17 -4.48 16.35 -10.76
CA SER A 17 -3.16 16.97 -10.62
C SER A 17 -2.04 15.95 -10.89
N ALA A 18 -2.12 14.75 -10.33
CA ALA A 18 -1.15 13.68 -10.60
C ALA A 18 -1.10 13.30 -12.10
N CYS A 19 -2.26 13.11 -12.73
CA CYS A 19 -2.36 12.86 -14.16
C CYS A 19 -1.83 14.03 -15.00
N GLY A 20 -2.18 15.26 -14.63
CA GLY A 20 -1.73 16.47 -15.29
C GLY A 20 -0.21 16.62 -15.26
N LEU A 21 0.42 16.35 -14.11
CA LEU A 21 1.88 16.32 -13.95
C LEU A 21 2.53 15.22 -14.79
N TYR A 22 1.96 14.01 -14.79
CA TYR A 22 2.50 12.90 -15.57
C TYR A 22 2.45 13.18 -17.09
N VAL A 23 1.33 13.73 -17.56
CA VAL A 23 1.13 14.07 -18.97
C VAL A 23 2.01 15.25 -19.38
N SER A 24 2.07 16.31 -18.57
CA SER A 24 2.92 17.47 -18.86
C SER A 24 4.41 17.08 -18.87
N ALA A 25 4.86 16.25 -17.92
CA ALA A 25 6.22 15.72 -17.90
C ALA A 25 6.55 14.94 -19.18
N ARG A 26 5.59 14.14 -19.69
CA ARG A 26 5.77 13.41 -20.96
C ARG A 26 5.94 14.35 -22.17
N PHE A 27 5.27 15.51 -22.18
CA PHE A 27 5.39 16.48 -23.27
C PHE A 27 6.64 17.36 -23.16
N LEU A 28 7.04 17.73 -21.93
CA LEU A 28 8.20 18.58 -21.67
C LEU A 28 9.53 17.81 -21.78
N ALA A 29 9.54 16.51 -21.48
CA ALA A 29 10.75 15.72 -21.50
C ALA A 29 11.32 15.57 -22.93
N PRO A 30 12.66 15.72 -23.11
CA PRO A 30 13.30 15.49 -24.39
C PRO A 30 13.12 14.03 -24.81
N LYS A 31 12.58 13.82 -26.01
CA LYS A 31 12.34 12.49 -26.59
C LYS A 31 13.68 11.85 -26.99
N GLY A 32 14.30 11.11 -26.08
CA GLY A 32 15.51 10.33 -26.39
C GLY A 32 15.21 9.12 -27.29
N LYS A 33 16.18 8.71 -28.11
CA LYS A 33 16.10 7.46 -28.88
C LYS A 33 16.03 6.27 -27.93
N LYS A 34 15.17 5.29 -28.24
CA LYS A 34 15.11 4.00 -27.54
C LYS A 34 16.23 3.10 -28.09
N SER A 35 17.42 3.13 -27.47
CA SER A 35 18.48 2.14 -27.76
C SER A 35 18.30 0.90 -26.88
N LYS A 36 18.86 -0.24 -27.30
CA LYS A 36 18.86 -1.47 -26.48
C LYS A 36 19.55 -1.24 -25.13
N GLU A 37 20.67 -0.52 -25.14
CA GLU A 37 21.42 -0.14 -23.94
C GLU A 37 20.60 0.74 -22.99
N LYS A 38 19.76 1.65 -23.48
CA LYS A 38 18.91 2.49 -22.62
C LYS A 38 17.76 1.71 -21.97
N LEU A 39 17.36 0.59 -22.58
CA LEU A 39 16.25 -0.25 -22.12
C LEU A 39 16.72 -1.46 -21.29
N MET A 40 18.03 -1.68 -21.17
CA MET A 40 18.57 -2.78 -20.38
C MET A 40 18.33 -2.54 -18.88
N VAL A 41 18.27 -3.63 -18.11
CA VAL A 41 18.10 -3.55 -16.65
C VAL A 41 19.33 -2.89 -16.04
N TYR A 42 19.11 -2.03 -15.05
CA TYR A 42 20.22 -1.45 -14.30
C TYR A 42 20.90 -2.53 -13.46
N ALA A 43 22.12 -2.90 -13.86
CA ALA A 43 23.00 -3.82 -13.15
C ALA A 43 24.44 -3.31 -13.23
N CYS A 44 24.68 -2.05 -12.83
CA CYS A 44 26.00 -1.42 -12.88
C CYS A 44 26.69 -1.43 -14.27
N GLY A 45 25.91 -1.50 -15.35
CA GLY A 45 26.41 -1.61 -16.73
C GLY A 45 26.68 -3.05 -17.20
N GLU A 46 26.50 -4.04 -16.34
CA GLU A 46 26.61 -5.45 -16.69
C GLU A 46 25.38 -5.93 -17.48
N ASN A 47 25.60 -6.91 -18.35
CA ASN A 47 24.52 -7.54 -19.10
C ASN A 47 23.81 -8.56 -18.20
N TYR A 48 22.83 -8.08 -17.45
CA TYR A 48 22.03 -8.90 -16.53
C TYR A 48 20.62 -9.15 -17.08
N PRO A 49 20.11 -10.39 -17.07
CA PRO A 49 18.78 -10.69 -17.58
C PRO A 49 17.69 -10.08 -16.68
N ALA A 50 16.58 -9.67 -17.30
CA ALA A 50 15.41 -9.17 -16.58
C ALA A 50 14.65 -10.32 -15.91
N GLU A 51 15.12 -10.74 -14.74
CA GLU A 51 14.53 -11.84 -13.98
C GLU A 51 13.69 -11.33 -12.80
N LYS A 52 12.58 -12.02 -12.54
CA LYS A 52 11.72 -11.77 -11.38
C LYS A 52 12.10 -12.76 -10.29
N PHE A 53 12.77 -12.28 -9.25
CA PHE A 53 13.12 -13.11 -8.09
C PHE A 53 12.02 -13.09 -7.04
N GLN A 54 11.73 -14.24 -6.46
CA GLN A 54 10.93 -14.34 -5.24
C GLN A 54 11.84 -14.06 -4.05
N PHE A 55 11.80 -12.84 -3.55
CA PHE A 55 12.55 -12.47 -2.35
C PHE A 55 11.82 -12.96 -1.11
N ARG A 56 12.56 -13.54 -0.16
CA ARG A 56 12.05 -13.76 1.18
C ARG A 56 11.84 -12.40 1.84
N LEU A 57 10.59 -12.04 2.04
CA LEU A 57 10.21 -10.83 2.77
C LEU A 57 10.55 -11.02 4.25
N GLN A 58 11.64 -10.39 4.72
CA GLN A 58 12.08 -10.46 6.13
C GLN A 58 10.99 -10.01 7.11
N LEU A 59 10.10 -9.12 6.67
CA LEU A 59 9.03 -8.53 7.47
C LEU A 59 7.64 -9.13 7.16
N PHE A 60 7.56 -10.28 6.48
CA PHE A 60 6.27 -10.90 6.14
C PHE A 60 5.35 -11.08 7.36
N TYR A 61 5.88 -11.66 8.45
CA TYR A 61 5.12 -11.83 9.69
C TYR A 61 4.72 -10.50 10.34
N TYR A 62 5.49 -9.41 10.14
CA TYR A 62 5.07 -8.08 10.60
C TYR A 62 3.94 -7.52 9.74
N ALA A 63 3.94 -7.76 8.43
CA ALA A 63 2.83 -7.35 7.58
C ALA A 63 1.53 -8.05 8.01
N VAL A 64 1.58 -9.37 8.26
CA VAL A 64 0.42 -10.12 8.77
C VAL A 64 -0.03 -9.60 10.15
N PHE A 65 0.92 -9.39 11.06
CA PHE A 65 0.64 -8.80 12.37
C PHE A 65 -0.05 -7.43 12.26
N PHE A 66 0.47 -6.55 11.39
CA PHE A 66 -0.09 -5.23 11.14
C PHE A 66 -1.52 -5.33 10.60
N THR A 67 -1.78 -6.19 9.62
CA THR A 67 -3.13 -6.39 9.06
C THR A 67 -4.14 -6.88 10.11
N ILE A 68 -3.73 -7.76 11.02
CA ILE A 68 -4.59 -8.21 12.13
C ILE A 68 -4.97 -7.03 13.03
N LEU A 69 -4.00 -6.19 13.41
CA LEU A 69 -4.25 -5.02 14.24
C LEU A 69 -5.09 -3.95 13.55
N GLU A 70 -4.86 -3.71 12.26
CA GLU A 70 -5.65 -2.77 11.45
C GLU A 70 -7.11 -3.22 11.39
N THR A 71 -7.35 -4.50 11.13
CA THR A 71 -8.69 -5.08 11.12
C THR A 71 -9.37 -4.96 12.49
N ALA A 72 -8.61 -5.19 13.58
CA ALA A 72 -9.11 -5.00 14.93
C ALA A 72 -9.51 -3.55 15.19
N GLY A 73 -8.69 -2.57 14.79
CA GLY A 73 -9.00 -1.15 14.91
C GLY A 73 -10.30 -0.76 14.20
N PHE A 74 -10.52 -1.28 13.00
CA PHE A 74 -11.75 -1.05 12.24
C PHE A 74 -12.98 -1.63 12.95
N ILE A 75 -12.89 -2.85 13.50
CA ILE A 75 -13.99 -3.50 14.22
C ILE A 75 -14.29 -2.82 15.55
N ILE A 76 -13.27 -2.39 16.30
CA ILE A 76 -13.47 -1.56 17.50
C ILE A 76 -14.24 -0.30 17.12
N PHE A 77 -13.75 0.44 16.13
CA PHE A 77 -14.34 1.71 15.71
C PHE A 77 -15.81 1.55 15.33
N THR A 78 -16.12 0.58 14.47
CA THR A 78 -17.50 0.32 14.04
C THR A 78 -18.38 -0.21 15.17
N SER A 79 -17.85 -1.05 16.07
CA SER A 79 -18.60 -1.56 17.23
C SER A 79 -18.98 -0.47 18.23
N ALA A 80 -18.19 0.62 18.32
CA ALA A 80 -18.49 1.75 19.19
C ALA A 80 -19.82 2.43 18.85
N PHE A 81 -20.25 2.33 17.58
CA PHE A 81 -21.54 2.86 17.12
C PHE A 81 -22.68 1.84 17.12
N ALA A 82 -22.40 0.58 17.49
CA ALA A 82 -23.39 -0.51 17.52
C ALA A 82 -23.49 -1.15 18.91
N ASN A 83 -22.59 -2.08 19.22
CA ASN A 83 -22.47 -2.66 20.55
C ASN A 83 -20.98 -2.91 20.87
N PRO A 84 -20.39 -2.18 21.83
CA PRO A 84 -18.97 -2.28 22.18
C PRO A 84 -18.51 -3.67 22.63
N LEU A 85 -19.44 -4.53 23.10
CA LEU A 85 -19.11 -5.88 23.56
C LEU A 85 -18.50 -6.73 22.43
N TYR A 86 -19.04 -6.63 21.21
CA TYR A 86 -18.51 -7.37 20.06
C TYR A 86 -17.10 -6.89 19.68
N GLY A 87 -16.85 -5.57 19.78
CA GLY A 87 -15.50 -5.01 19.61
C GLY A 87 -14.52 -5.55 20.64
N GLY A 88 -14.92 -5.55 21.91
CA GLY A 88 -14.09 -6.09 23.00
C GLY A 88 -13.73 -7.57 22.79
N ILE A 89 -14.71 -8.41 22.45
CA ILE A 89 -14.49 -9.83 22.16
C ILE A 89 -13.53 -9.99 20.97
N PHE A 90 -13.74 -9.26 19.87
CA PHE A 90 -12.90 -9.36 18.69
C PHE A 90 -11.45 -8.95 18.97
N VAL A 91 -11.22 -7.89 19.75
CA VAL A 91 -9.87 -7.44 20.12
C VAL A 91 -9.10 -8.49 20.89
N ILE A 92 -9.76 -9.22 21.80
CA ILE A 92 -9.12 -10.30 22.54
C ILE A 92 -8.62 -11.37 21.55
N PHE A 93 -9.48 -11.83 20.64
CA PHE A 93 -9.10 -12.81 19.61
C PHE A 93 -8.01 -12.29 18.67
N ALA A 94 -8.12 -11.05 18.20
CA ALA A 94 -7.13 -10.43 17.33
C ALA A 94 -5.76 -10.30 18.01
N THR A 95 -5.75 -9.95 19.30
CA THR A 95 -4.50 -9.86 20.09
C THR A 95 -3.86 -11.23 20.26
N ILE A 96 -4.65 -12.27 20.57
CA ILE A 96 -4.15 -13.65 20.64
C ILE A 96 -3.56 -14.07 19.29
N ALA A 97 -4.28 -13.85 18.19
CA ALA A 97 -3.80 -14.16 16.85
C ALA A 97 -2.52 -13.40 16.51
N ALA A 98 -2.43 -12.12 16.85
CA ALA A 98 -1.26 -11.28 16.64
C ALA A 98 -0.04 -11.79 17.43
N VAL A 99 -0.22 -12.17 18.70
CA VAL A 99 0.84 -12.78 19.53
C VAL A 99 1.29 -14.13 18.94
N LEU A 100 0.36 -14.96 18.46
CA LEU A 100 0.70 -16.23 17.82
C LEU A 100 1.50 -16.03 16.52
N VAL A 101 1.20 -15.01 15.73
CA VAL A 101 1.97 -14.64 14.53
C VAL A 101 3.38 -14.18 14.90
N LEU A 102 3.52 -13.39 15.97
CA LEU A 102 4.82 -12.95 16.47
C LEU A 102 5.64 -14.11 17.05
N TYR A 103 5.01 -15.04 17.77
CA TYR A 103 5.66 -16.23 18.32
C TYR A 103 6.14 -17.21 17.23
N ARG A 104 5.52 -17.16 16.04
CA ARG A 104 5.91 -17.97 14.88
C ARG A 104 7.02 -17.36 14.01
N ARG A 105 7.58 -16.21 14.41
CA ARG A 105 8.85 -15.73 13.87
C ARG A 105 10.02 -16.57 14.37
#